data_AF-A0A8C4XHS4-F1
#
_entry.id   AF-A0A8C4XHS4-F1
#
_cell.length_a   1.000
_cell.length_b   1.000
_cell.length_c   1.000
_cell.angle_alpha   90.00
_cell.angle_beta   90.00
_cell.angle_gamma   90.00
#
_symmetry.space_group_name_H-M   'P 1'
#
loop_
_entity.id
_entity.type
_entity.pdbx_description
1 polymer ?
#
loop_
_entity_poly.entity_id
_entity_poly.type
_entity_poly.pdbx_seq_one_letter_code
_entity_poly.pdbx_strand_id
1 'polypeptide(L)'
;MGISRLDVLYRRLLLTKLFIQGWGKPDDLKRIFQFRKVIGNRDTCKNLVPKDYPVFIDKVEEQSDCKILDGHFISPLEHYLPGVLPTESVKARFQFILPKEWKRKHRAVCIHLAGTGDHFFWRRRTLMARPMIKETCMASLLLENPYYGYRKPKDQVRSCLKNVSDLFVMGGALVLESSALLNWLEREGYWPLGMTGISMGGHMASLAVTNWPKPIPLVPCLSWSTASGVFTTGVLSRAVNWKELEKQYASHTVYEEEIIRMLEYCGTDSFKMGQDFVKDSAISLDSLEDFNISPDMLHFRKARTESQMETDQHVACKTTVTTSGEGLLIQGSPKFRYLDENLTPMNTSSTGFNVFNSKEKTRKPSLQRESLLFMKGVMDECTHIANFSVPIDPSLIIVVQAREDAYVPRIGVRSLQEIWPGCEIRYLEGGHISAYLFKQGVFRQAIYDAFDRYLQKHSVSW
;
A
#
# COMPACT_ATOMS: atom_id res chain seq x y z
N MET A 1 15.91 2.09 12.77
CA MET A 1 14.72 1.91 13.63
C MET A 1 14.35 0.44 13.65
N GLY A 2 13.71 -0.04 14.72
CA GLY A 2 13.19 -1.41 14.78
C GLY A 2 11.98 -1.61 13.85
N ILE A 3 11.67 -2.87 13.55
CA ILE A 3 10.48 -3.29 12.81
C ILE A 3 9.51 -3.92 13.80
N SER A 4 8.24 -3.51 13.78
CA SER A 4 7.26 -4.00 14.75
C SER A 4 7.05 -5.52 14.66
N ARG A 5 7.30 -6.23 15.77
CA ARG A 5 7.05 -7.67 15.88
C ARG A 5 5.56 -8.01 15.74
N LEU A 6 4.67 -7.12 16.16
CA LEU A 6 3.22 -7.30 16.04
C LEU A 6 2.78 -7.30 14.57
N ASP A 7 3.27 -6.34 13.77
CA ASP A 7 2.96 -6.25 12.35
C ASP A 7 3.37 -7.53 11.59
N VAL A 8 4.60 -8.02 11.87
CA VAL A 8 5.14 -9.26 11.30
C VAL A 8 4.34 -10.48 11.73
N LEU A 9 3.97 -10.58 13.01
CA LEU A 9 3.17 -11.70 13.53
C LEU A 9 1.76 -11.71 12.93
N TYR A 10 1.07 -10.56 12.93
CA TYR A 10 -0.27 -10.41 12.37
C TYR A 10 -0.29 -10.83 10.88
N ARG A 11 0.72 -10.40 10.10
CA ARG A 11 0.85 -10.82 8.69
C ARG A 11 1.15 -12.30 8.53
N ARG A 12 1.93 -12.91 9.43
CA ARG A 12 2.21 -14.36 9.42
C ARG A 12 0.95 -15.20 9.70
N LEU A 13 0.03 -14.72 10.53
CA LEU A 13 -1.24 -15.40 10.82
C LEU A 13 -2.25 -15.34 9.67
N LEU A 14 -2.12 -14.35 8.76
CA LEU A 14 -2.96 -14.26 7.58
C LEU A 14 -2.42 -15.15 6.44
N LEU A 15 -3.15 -16.22 6.13
CA LEU A 15 -2.79 -17.17 5.06
C LEU A 15 -3.22 -16.72 3.64
N THR A 16 -4.05 -15.69 3.52
CA THR A 16 -4.56 -15.24 2.21
C THR A 16 -3.48 -14.58 1.36
N LYS A 17 -3.49 -14.91 0.06
CA LYS A 17 -2.62 -14.35 -0.97
C LYS A 17 -3.29 -13.20 -1.74
N LEU A 18 -2.47 -12.30 -2.26
CA LEU A 18 -2.82 -11.20 -3.15
C LEU A 18 -2.36 -11.51 -4.56
N PHE A 19 -2.99 -10.89 -5.55
CA PHE A 19 -2.62 -10.96 -6.96
C PHE A 19 -2.64 -12.40 -7.50
N ILE A 20 -3.65 -13.17 -7.09
CA ILE A 20 -3.79 -14.61 -7.41
C ILE A 20 -4.05 -14.89 -8.90
N GLN A 21 -4.54 -13.91 -9.65
CA GLN A 21 -4.72 -13.93 -11.11
C GLN A 21 -3.60 -13.18 -11.87
N GLY A 22 -2.60 -12.64 -11.16
CA GLY A 22 -1.39 -12.08 -11.73
C GLY A 22 -1.44 -10.55 -11.95
N TRP A 23 -0.97 -10.07 -13.11
CA TRP A 23 -0.80 -8.64 -13.36
C TRP A 23 -2.12 -7.94 -13.71
N GLY A 24 -3.01 -8.62 -14.44
CA GLY A 24 -4.20 -8.05 -15.08
C GLY A 24 -4.17 -8.27 -16.59
N LYS A 25 -5.18 -7.75 -17.30
CA LYS A 25 -5.15 -7.79 -18.77
C LYS A 25 -4.16 -6.74 -19.29
N PRO A 26 -3.28 -7.08 -20.26
CA PRO A 26 -2.34 -6.14 -20.84
C PRO A 26 -3.01 -4.88 -21.41
N ASP A 27 -4.13 -5.02 -22.13
CA ASP A 27 -4.82 -3.87 -22.73
C ASP A 27 -5.41 -2.93 -21.68
N ASP A 28 -5.96 -3.47 -20.59
CA ASP A 28 -6.46 -2.65 -19.48
C ASP A 28 -5.30 -1.95 -18.76
N LEU A 29 -4.13 -2.59 -18.59
CA LEU A 29 -2.93 -1.93 -18.07
C LEU A 29 -2.47 -0.78 -18.97
N LYS A 30 -2.40 -0.99 -20.30
CA LYS A 30 -2.06 0.07 -21.28
C LYS A 30 -3.03 1.26 -21.16
N ARG A 31 -4.34 1.00 -21.11
CA ARG A 31 -5.40 2.01 -20.92
C ARG A 31 -5.27 2.75 -19.58
N ILE A 32 -5.04 2.03 -18.49
CA ILE A 32 -4.86 2.60 -17.15
C ILE A 32 -3.63 3.52 -17.10
N PHE A 33 -2.50 3.12 -17.69
CA PHE A 33 -1.28 3.93 -17.68
C PHE A 33 -1.40 5.18 -18.55
N GLN A 34 -2.05 5.10 -19.71
CA GLN A 34 -2.40 6.28 -20.51
C GLN A 34 -3.30 7.23 -19.73
N PHE A 35 -4.35 6.72 -19.09
CA PHE A 35 -5.27 7.53 -18.29
C PHE A 35 -4.63 8.11 -17.02
N ARG A 36 -3.67 7.38 -16.40
CA ARG A 36 -2.89 7.85 -15.24
C ARG A 36 -2.13 9.14 -15.54
N LYS A 37 -1.65 9.33 -16.77
CA LYS A 37 -0.99 10.59 -17.18
C LYS A 37 -1.98 11.77 -17.23
N VAL A 38 -3.26 11.50 -17.51
CA VAL A 38 -4.35 12.49 -17.47
C VAL A 38 -4.78 12.82 -16.03
N ILE A 39 -4.91 11.82 -15.16
CA ILE A 39 -5.28 12.02 -13.74
C ILE A 39 -4.10 12.35 -12.81
N GLY A 40 -2.85 12.31 -13.30
CA GLY A 40 -1.67 12.81 -12.59
C GLY A 40 -1.55 14.33 -12.65
N ASN A 41 -2.09 14.94 -13.71
CA ASN A 41 -2.09 16.38 -13.92
C ASN A 41 -3.45 16.98 -13.50
N ARG A 42 -3.42 17.89 -12.52
CA ARG A 42 -4.59 18.58 -12.00
C ARG A 42 -5.32 19.39 -13.06
N ASP A 43 -4.61 20.01 -14.00
CA ASP A 43 -5.23 20.90 -14.98
C ASP A 43 -6.08 20.15 -16.01
N THR A 44 -5.73 18.90 -16.31
CA THR A 44 -6.61 17.96 -17.03
C THR A 44 -7.64 17.33 -16.09
N CYS A 45 -7.23 16.79 -14.95
CA CYS A 45 -8.09 16.00 -14.06
C CYS A 45 -9.28 16.79 -13.48
N LYS A 46 -9.09 18.07 -13.13
CA LYS A 46 -10.14 18.92 -12.53
C LYS A 46 -11.38 19.10 -13.40
N ASN A 47 -11.25 18.85 -14.70
CA ASN A 47 -12.33 18.98 -15.69
C ASN A 47 -13.01 17.64 -16.01
N LEU A 48 -12.48 16.50 -15.53
CA LEU A 48 -13.02 15.17 -15.82
C LEU A 48 -14.32 14.86 -15.06
N VAL A 49 -14.61 15.62 -14.00
CA VAL A 49 -15.82 15.45 -13.18
C VAL A 49 -16.58 16.79 -13.13
N PRO A 50 -17.73 16.89 -13.80
CA PRO A 50 -18.60 18.07 -13.74
C PRO A 50 -18.94 18.52 -12.29
N LYS A 51 -19.15 19.83 -12.10
CA LYS A 51 -19.51 20.41 -10.79
C LYS A 51 -20.92 20.01 -10.33
N ASP A 52 -21.78 19.72 -11.29
CA ASP A 52 -23.17 19.29 -11.16
C ASP A 52 -23.33 17.76 -11.20
N TYR A 53 -22.24 16.98 -11.14
CA TYR A 53 -22.26 15.52 -11.26
C TYR A 53 -23.34 14.88 -10.37
N PRO A 54 -24.14 13.92 -10.89
CA PRO A 54 -25.30 13.40 -10.20
C PRO A 54 -24.89 12.53 -9.00
N VAL A 55 -25.34 12.96 -7.82
CA VAL A 55 -25.16 12.24 -6.55
C VAL A 55 -26.54 12.13 -5.89
N PHE A 56 -26.92 10.91 -5.52
CA PHE A 56 -28.25 10.57 -5.02
C PHE A 56 -28.19 10.14 -3.56
N ILE A 57 -29.19 10.53 -2.77
CA ILE A 57 -29.40 10.03 -1.41
C ILE A 57 -30.48 8.95 -1.47
N ASP A 58 -30.11 7.72 -1.13
CA ASP A 58 -30.99 6.54 -1.14
C ASP A 58 -31.84 6.46 0.12
N LYS A 59 -31.27 6.84 1.28
CA LYS A 59 -31.91 6.71 2.59
C LYS A 59 -31.44 7.81 3.53
N VAL A 60 -32.34 8.28 4.37
CA VAL A 60 -32.06 9.15 5.52
C VAL A 60 -32.45 8.41 6.79
N GLU A 61 -31.56 8.34 7.77
CA GLU A 61 -31.78 7.71 9.07
C GLU A 61 -31.37 8.65 10.21
N GLU A 62 -32.34 9.00 11.06
CA GLU A 62 -32.09 9.74 12.30
C GLU A 62 -31.74 8.75 13.42
N GLN A 63 -30.53 8.84 13.98
CA GLN A 63 -30.13 8.11 15.18
C GLN A 63 -30.16 9.03 16.40
N SER A 64 -29.80 8.53 17.60
CA SER A 64 -29.81 9.35 18.82
C SER A 64 -28.81 10.52 18.78
N ASP A 65 -27.58 10.27 18.30
CA ASP A 65 -26.44 11.20 18.33
C ASP A 65 -26.06 11.83 16.97
N CYS A 66 -26.57 11.30 15.85
CA CYS A 66 -26.24 11.75 14.50
C CYS A 66 -27.35 11.44 13.50
N LYS A 67 -27.30 12.10 12.33
CA LYS A 67 -28.09 11.81 11.15
C LYS A 67 -27.20 11.09 10.13
N ILE A 68 -27.70 10.04 9.51
CA ILE A 68 -26.97 9.22 8.53
C ILE A 68 -27.71 9.29 7.20
N LEU A 69 -26.99 9.66 6.14
CA LEU A 69 -27.47 9.59 4.77
C LEU A 69 -26.71 8.46 4.06
N ASP A 70 -27.41 7.44 3.58
CA ASP A 70 -26.85 6.49 2.60
C ASP A 70 -27.05 7.09 1.21
N GLY A 71 -26.00 7.09 0.39
CA GLY A 71 -26.06 7.64 -0.96
C GLY A 71 -25.18 6.93 -1.97
N HIS A 72 -25.39 7.25 -3.25
CA HIS A 72 -24.67 6.64 -4.36
C HIS A 72 -24.52 7.56 -5.57
N PHE A 73 -23.65 7.15 -6.48
CA PHE A 73 -23.48 7.71 -7.81
C PHE A 73 -22.81 6.67 -8.72
N ILE A 74 -22.79 6.90 -10.04
CA ILE A 74 -21.96 6.10 -10.95
C ILE A 74 -20.52 6.59 -10.85
N SER A 75 -19.55 5.68 -10.71
CA SER A 75 -18.13 6.04 -10.66
C SER A 75 -17.73 6.75 -11.96
N PRO A 76 -17.18 7.98 -11.92
CA PRO A 76 -16.84 8.70 -13.15
C PRO A 76 -15.78 7.98 -14.00
N LEU A 77 -14.99 7.08 -13.39
CA LEU A 77 -14.01 6.26 -14.11
C LEU A 77 -14.66 5.39 -15.20
N GLU A 78 -15.90 4.92 -15.01
CA GLU A 78 -16.60 4.08 -16.00
C GLU A 78 -16.83 4.82 -17.32
N HIS A 79 -16.95 6.15 -17.30
CA HIS A 79 -17.10 6.96 -18.52
C HIS A 79 -15.81 7.07 -19.34
N TYR A 80 -14.64 6.94 -18.70
CA TYR A 80 -13.33 7.07 -19.35
C TYR A 80 -12.67 5.72 -19.64
N LEU A 81 -12.86 4.74 -18.75
CA LEU A 81 -12.32 3.40 -18.84
C LEU A 81 -13.44 2.34 -18.70
N PRO A 82 -14.42 2.32 -19.64
CA PRO A 82 -15.54 1.39 -19.56
C PRO A 82 -15.07 -0.07 -19.52
N GLY A 83 -15.72 -0.87 -18.68
CA GLY A 83 -15.42 -2.29 -18.47
C GLY A 83 -14.11 -2.60 -17.71
N VAL A 84 -13.37 -1.58 -17.25
CA VAL A 84 -12.17 -1.77 -16.40
C VAL A 84 -12.56 -1.93 -14.93
N LEU A 85 -13.60 -1.23 -14.47
CA LEU A 85 -14.20 -1.51 -13.15
C LEU A 85 -14.98 -2.83 -13.21
N PRO A 86 -14.91 -3.68 -12.17
CA PRO A 86 -15.86 -4.78 -12.05
C PRO A 86 -17.27 -4.21 -11.84
N THR A 87 -18.29 -4.88 -12.38
CA THR A 87 -19.68 -4.40 -12.40
C THR A 87 -20.20 -4.01 -11.01
N GLU A 88 -19.82 -4.75 -9.96
CA GLU A 88 -20.19 -4.42 -8.58
C GLU A 88 -19.60 -3.09 -8.09
N SER A 89 -18.45 -2.67 -8.62
CA SER A 89 -17.80 -1.40 -8.28
C SER A 89 -18.27 -0.20 -9.11
N VAL A 90 -19.01 -0.37 -10.22
CA VAL A 90 -19.48 0.76 -11.05
C VAL A 90 -20.37 1.74 -10.26
N LYS A 91 -21.24 1.22 -9.38
CA LYS A 91 -22.03 2.06 -8.46
C LYS A 91 -21.19 2.37 -7.21
N ALA A 92 -20.67 3.60 -7.14
CA ALA A 92 -20.04 4.14 -5.94
C ALA A 92 -21.08 4.35 -4.84
N ARG A 93 -20.71 4.07 -3.58
CA ARG A 93 -21.59 4.10 -2.41
C ARG A 93 -20.93 4.81 -1.25
N PHE A 94 -21.67 5.65 -0.53
CA PHE A 94 -21.14 6.37 0.63
C PHE A 94 -22.16 6.45 1.77
N GLN A 95 -21.65 6.65 2.99
CA GLN A 95 -22.43 7.12 4.14
C GLN A 95 -21.97 8.51 4.54
N PHE A 96 -22.89 9.46 4.63
CA PHE A 96 -22.62 10.79 5.14
C PHE A 96 -23.19 10.93 6.56
N ILE A 97 -22.30 11.08 7.53
CA ILE A 97 -22.63 11.15 8.96
C ILE A 97 -22.62 12.62 9.38
N LEU A 98 -23.78 13.15 9.73
CA LEU A 98 -24.03 14.54 10.06
C LEU A 98 -24.32 14.74 11.55
N PRO A 99 -23.88 15.86 12.17
CA PRO A 99 -24.44 16.29 13.45
C PRO A 99 -25.91 16.68 13.25
N LYS A 100 -26.73 16.55 14.30
CA LYS A 100 -28.12 17.02 14.29
C LYS A 100 -28.22 18.55 14.25
N GLU A 101 -27.33 19.21 14.96
CA GLU A 101 -27.25 20.66 15.09
C GLU A 101 -25.80 21.09 14.88
N TRP A 102 -25.58 22.16 14.12
CA TRP A 102 -24.25 22.70 13.86
C TRP A 102 -23.87 23.73 14.94
N LYS A 103 -22.92 23.37 15.81
CA LYS A 103 -22.44 24.24 16.90
C LYS A 103 -21.35 25.24 16.48
N ARG A 104 -20.75 25.06 15.30
CA ARG A 104 -19.74 25.95 14.73
C ARG A 104 -20.34 26.74 13.57
N LYS A 105 -19.81 27.94 13.30
CA LYS A 105 -20.18 28.79 12.13
C LYS A 105 -20.08 28.05 10.79
N HIS A 106 -19.18 27.06 10.71
CA HIS A 106 -18.83 26.37 9.47
C HIS A 106 -19.33 24.92 9.48
N ARG A 107 -19.97 24.50 8.38
CA ARG A 107 -20.47 23.14 8.16
C ARG A 107 -19.35 22.23 7.66
N ALA A 108 -18.33 22.02 8.51
CA ALA A 108 -17.10 21.32 8.16
C ALA A 108 -17.33 19.83 7.86
N VAL A 109 -16.74 19.32 6.77
CA VAL A 109 -16.84 17.92 6.35
C VAL A 109 -15.48 17.33 6.01
N CYS A 110 -15.17 16.17 6.58
CA CYS A 110 -14.02 15.36 6.18
C CYS A 110 -14.45 14.12 5.38
N ILE A 111 -13.86 13.88 4.21
CA ILE A 111 -14.03 12.62 3.45
C ILE A 111 -13.02 11.60 3.95
N HIS A 112 -13.48 10.40 4.31
CA HIS A 112 -12.65 9.29 4.80
C HIS A 112 -12.57 8.17 3.77
N LEU A 113 -11.39 7.87 3.24
CA LEU A 113 -11.15 6.69 2.39
C LEU A 113 -10.74 5.47 3.22
N ALA A 114 -11.18 4.29 2.78
CA ALA A 114 -11.06 3.05 3.56
C ALA A 114 -9.65 2.46 3.51
N GLY A 115 -9.15 1.99 4.66
CA GLY A 115 -7.90 1.22 4.76
C GLY A 115 -8.09 -0.26 4.40
N THR A 116 -6.99 -1.00 4.24
CA THR A 116 -7.05 -2.39 3.73
C THR A 116 -7.95 -3.29 4.57
N GLY A 117 -8.98 -3.88 3.95
CA GLY A 117 -9.96 -4.73 4.64
C GLY A 117 -11.06 -4.01 5.43
N ASP A 118 -11.15 -2.68 5.35
CA ASP A 118 -12.26 -1.91 5.91
C ASP A 118 -13.49 -1.94 4.97
N HIS A 119 -14.19 -3.07 4.98
CA HIS A 119 -15.44 -3.26 4.24
C HIS A 119 -16.61 -2.50 4.90
N PHE A 120 -17.53 -1.97 4.09
CA PHE A 120 -18.63 -1.13 4.53
C PHE A 120 -18.15 0.11 5.31
N PHE A 121 -18.97 0.59 6.25
CA PHE A 121 -18.76 1.87 6.92
C PHE A 121 -18.51 1.75 8.43
N TRP A 122 -18.76 0.59 9.04
CA TRP A 122 -18.90 0.47 10.51
C TRP A 122 -17.68 0.97 11.29
N ARG A 123 -16.44 0.60 10.88
CA ARG A 123 -15.24 1.01 11.63
C ARG A 123 -15.01 2.52 11.56
N ARG A 124 -15.01 3.10 10.36
CA ARG A 124 -14.88 4.56 10.17
C ARG A 124 -16.02 5.32 10.86
N ARG A 125 -17.25 4.82 10.78
CA ARG A 125 -18.42 5.43 11.42
C ARG A 125 -18.29 5.47 12.95
N THR A 126 -17.91 4.33 13.55
CA THR A 126 -17.86 4.17 15.02
C THR A 126 -16.60 4.78 15.64
N LEU A 127 -15.44 4.66 14.98
CA LEU A 127 -14.14 5.03 15.55
C LEU A 127 -13.63 6.41 15.10
N MET A 128 -14.16 6.96 13.99
CA MET A 128 -13.82 8.29 13.49
C MET A 128 -15.04 9.23 13.52
N ALA A 129 -16.06 8.98 12.69
CA ALA A 129 -17.13 9.94 12.43
C ALA A 129 -17.95 10.34 13.66
N ARG A 130 -18.47 9.37 14.43
CA ARG A 130 -19.29 9.66 15.62
C ARG A 130 -18.49 10.36 16.73
N PRO A 131 -17.22 9.97 17.03
CA PRO A 131 -16.34 10.79 17.83
C PRO A 131 -16.12 12.20 17.28
N MET A 132 -15.92 12.39 15.97
CA MET A 132 -15.74 13.74 15.37
C MET A 132 -16.95 14.66 15.56
N ILE A 133 -18.15 14.12 15.42
CA ILE A 133 -19.40 14.83 15.74
C ILE A 133 -19.44 15.26 17.21
N LYS A 134 -19.08 14.36 18.14
CA LYS A 134 -19.10 14.64 19.59
C LYS A 134 -18.01 15.63 20.03
N GLU A 135 -16.81 15.50 19.47
CA GLU A 135 -15.62 16.27 19.84
C GLU A 135 -15.61 17.67 19.22
N THR A 136 -16.04 17.83 17.96
CA THR A 136 -15.90 19.10 17.23
C THR A 136 -17.14 19.54 16.45
N CYS A 137 -18.21 18.74 16.42
CA CYS A 137 -19.38 18.96 15.56
C CYS A 137 -19.05 18.92 14.05
N MET A 138 -17.95 18.26 13.67
CA MET A 138 -17.55 18.04 12.28
C MET A 138 -18.28 16.81 11.71
N ALA A 139 -18.74 16.90 10.47
CA ALA A 139 -19.35 15.78 9.76
C ALA A 139 -18.30 14.94 8.98
N SER A 140 -18.66 13.70 8.68
CA SER A 140 -17.77 12.76 7.97
C SER A 140 -18.50 12.09 6.82
N LEU A 141 -17.92 12.14 5.62
CA LEU A 141 -18.40 11.37 4.47
C LEU A 141 -17.49 10.15 4.27
N LEU A 142 -18.10 8.96 4.26
CA LEU A 142 -17.43 7.67 4.25
C LEU A 142 -17.67 7.00 2.90
N LEU A 143 -16.70 7.06 1.97
CA LEU A 143 -16.78 6.39 0.67
C LEU A 143 -16.44 4.89 0.82
N GLU A 144 -17.24 3.97 0.30
CA GLU A 144 -16.85 2.57 0.19
C GLU A 144 -15.93 2.40 -1.01
N ASN A 145 -14.69 1.95 -0.81
CA ASN A 145 -13.74 1.78 -1.90
C ASN A 145 -14.24 0.74 -2.93
N PRO A 146 -13.82 0.84 -4.20
CA PRO A 146 -13.94 -0.27 -5.15
C PRO A 146 -13.41 -1.59 -4.56
N TYR A 147 -13.93 -2.71 -5.04
CA TYR A 147 -13.62 -4.07 -4.57
C TYR A 147 -13.98 -4.38 -3.11
N TYR A 148 -14.62 -3.49 -2.34
CA TYR A 148 -14.88 -3.66 -0.89
C TYR A 148 -16.38 -3.68 -0.58
N GLY A 149 -16.78 -4.46 0.44
CA GLY A 149 -18.17 -4.55 0.91
C GLY A 149 -19.16 -4.81 -0.23
N TYR A 150 -20.09 -3.88 -0.50
CA TYR A 150 -21.08 -4.04 -1.58
C TYR A 150 -20.48 -3.89 -2.98
N ARG A 151 -19.27 -3.29 -3.10
CA ARG A 151 -18.53 -3.10 -4.35
C ARG A 151 -17.57 -4.26 -4.67
N LYS A 152 -17.52 -5.30 -3.82
CA LYS A 152 -16.62 -6.45 -3.95
C LYS A 152 -17.12 -7.46 -5.01
N PRO A 153 -16.29 -7.87 -5.99
CA PRO A 153 -16.60 -8.99 -6.87
C PRO A 153 -17.00 -10.25 -6.09
N LYS A 154 -18.01 -10.97 -6.57
CA LYS A 154 -18.59 -12.13 -5.85
C LYS A 154 -17.56 -13.18 -5.44
N ASP A 155 -16.67 -13.53 -6.37
CA ASP A 155 -15.59 -14.52 -6.23
C ASP A 155 -14.30 -13.97 -5.56
N GLN A 156 -14.25 -12.68 -5.20
CA GLN A 156 -13.12 -12.15 -4.42
C GLN A 156 -13.23 -12.52 -2.94
N VAL A 157 -12.17 -13.10 -2.38
CA VAL A 157 -12.08 -13.44 -0.95
C VAL A 157 -11.58 -12.23 -0.14
N ARG A 158 -12.43 -11.72 0.78
CA ARG A 158 -12.12 -10.55 1.62
C ARG A 158 -11.65 -9.35 0.76
N SER A 159 -10.65 -8.60 1.21
CA SER A 159 -9.99 -7.52 0.47
C SER A 159 -8.80 -7.97 -0.38
N CYS A 160 -8.72 -9.26 -0.74
CA CYS A 160 -7.59 -9.77 -1.52
C CYS A 160 -7.82 -9.53 -3.01
N LEU A 161 -7.28 -8.42 -3.53
CA LEU A 161 -7.30 -8.09 -4.96
C LEU A 161 -6.67 -9.22 -5.79
N LYS A 162 -7.25 -9.50 -6.95
CA LYS A 162 -6.90 -10.66 -7.77
C LYS A 162 -5.80 -10.35 -8.76
N ASN A 163 -5.75 -9.12 -9.25
CA ASN A 163 -4.76 -8.62 -10.20
C ASN A 163 -4.00 -7.43 -9.60
N VAL A 164 -2.77 -7.19 -10.06
CA VAL A 164 -2.03 -5.97 -9.70
C VAL A 164 -2.77 -4.72 -10.20
N SER A 165 -3.28 -4.76 -11.44
CA SER A 165 -4.13 -3.72 -12.04
C SER A 165 -5.31 -3.29 -11.17
N ASP A 166 -5.96 -4.21 -10.42
CA ASP A 166 -7.11 -3.89 -9.57
C ASP A 166 -6.80 -2.75 -8.57
N LEU A 167 -5.55 -2.64 -8.13
CA LEU A 167 -5.12 -1.57 -7.22
C LEU A 167 -5.14 -0.19 -7.90
N PHE A 168 -4.77 -0.13 -9.17
CA PHE A 168 -4.72 1.11 -9.96
C PHE A 168 -6.11 1.52 -10.43
N VAL A 169 -6.96 0.54 -10.77
CA VAL A 169 -8.39 0.76 -10.99
C VAL A 169 -9.05 1.35 -9.75
N MET A 170 -8.76 0.78 -8.56
CA MET A 170 -9.23 1.34 -7.29
C MET A 170 -8.74 2.78 -7.08
N GLY A 171 -7.46 3.06 -7.34
CA GLY A 171 -6.88 4.39 -7.18
C GLY A 171 -7.50 5.43 -8.12
N GLY A 172 -7.55 5.16 -9.42
CA GLY A 172 -8.14 6.06 -10.41
C GLY A 172 -9.62 6.34 -10.15
N ALA A 173 -10.38 5.32 -9.73
CA ALA A 173 -11.77 5.48 -9.33
C ALA A 173 -11.90 6.38 -8.08
N LEU A 174 -11.11 6.14 -7.03
CA LEU A 174 -11.14 6.93 -5.81
C LEU A 174 -10.72 8.40 -6.02
N VAL A 175 -9.82 8.69 -6.95
CA VAL A 175 -9.47 10.07 -7.35
C VAL A 175 -10.72 10.79 -7.88
N LEU A 176 -11.37 10.24 -8.91
CA LEU A 176 -12.52 10.88 -9.56
C LEU A 176 -13.77 10.88 -8.68
N GLU A 177 -14.00 9.80 -7.93
CA GLU A 177 -15.11 9.70 -6.96
C GLU A 177 -14.98 10.74 -5.84
N SER A 178 -13.75 11.02 -5.39
CA SER A 178 -13.50 12.09 -4.42
C SER A 178 -13.77 13.47 -5.01
N SER A 179 -13.40 13.73 -6.28
CA SER A 179 -13.77 14.97 -6.97
C SER A 179 -15.29 15.16 -7.09
N ALA A 180 -16.04 14.09 -7.41
CA ALA A 180 -17.50 14.13 -7.47
C ALA A 180 -18.12 14.50 -6.11
N LEU A 181 -17.61 13.88 -5.04
CA LEU A 181 -18.08 14.11 -3.67
C LEU A 181 -17.69 15.50 -3.14
N LEU A 182 -16.49 16.01 -3.45
CA LEU A 182 -16.07 17.36 -3.09
C LEU A 182 -16.90 18.43 -3.81
N ASN A 183 -17.14 18.26 -5.12
CA ASN A 183 -18.04 19.13 -5.90
C ASN A 183 -19.47 19.11 -5.33
N TRP A 184 -19.99 17.93 -4.98
CA TRP A 184 -21.30 17.78 -4.37
C TRP A 184 -21.38 18.47 -3.01
N LEU A 185 -20.44 18.22 -2.10
CA LEU A 185 -20.40 18.84 -0.78
C LEU A 185 -20.29 20.37 -0.86
N GLU A 186 -19.48 20.91 -1.77
CA GLU A 186 -19.38 22.36 -1.99
C GLU A 186 -20.71 22.95 -2.46
N ARG A 187 -21.40 22.27 -3.40
CA ARG A 187 -22.71 22.67 -3.93
C ARG A 187 -23.81 22.64 -2.86
N GLU A 188 -23.79 21.67 -1.96
CA GLU A 188 -24.72 21.56 -0.81
C GLU A 188 -24.35 22.51 0.37
N GLY A 189 -23.39 23.43 0.17
CA GLY A 189 -23.02 24.46 1.14
C GLY A 189 -22.26 23.92 2.36
N TYR A 190 -21.46 22.87 2.19
CA TYR A 190 -20.53 22.39 3.21
C TYR A 190 -19.15 23.01 3.03
N TRP A 191 -18.60 23.56 4.11
CA TRP A 191 -17.29 24.20 4.14
C TRP A 191 -16.81 24.36 5.60
N PRO A 192 -15.50 24.26 5.89
CA PRO A 192 -14.44 23.78 5.00
C PRO A 192 -14.57 22.29 4.67
N LEU A 193 -14.01 21.89 3.53
CA LEU A 193 -13.90 20.49 3.11
C LEU A 193 -12.47 20.00 3.34
N GLY A 194 -12.30 18.72 3.66
CA GLY A 194 -10.98 18.09 3.82
C GLY A 194 -11.02 16.59 3.59
N MET A 195 -9.86 15.94 3.53
CA MET A 195 -9.74 14.51 3.26
C MET A 195 -8.82 13.79 4.25
N THR A 196 -9.13 12.53 4.53
CA THR A 196 -8.31 11.64 5.34
C THR A 196 -8.46 10.18 4.89
N GLY A 197 -7.53 9.35 5.34
CA GLY A 197 -7.66 7.90 5.24
C GLY A 197 -6.54 7.23 6.04
N ILE A 198 -6.68 5.93 6.27
CA ILE A 198 -5.71 5.15 7.04
C ILE A 198 -5.13 4.05 6.16
N SER A 199 -3.81 3.82 6.23
CA SER A 199 -3.08 2.83 5.42
C SER A 199 -3.31 3.10 3.92
N MET A 200 -3.70 2.09 3.14
CA MET A 200 -4.12 2.26 1.73
C MET A 200 -5.06 3.45 1.52
N GLY A 201 -6.03 3.68 2.41
CA GLY A 201 -6.96 4.82 2.30
C GLY A 201 -6.27 6.17 2.46
N GLY A 202 -5.24 6.27 3.30
CA GLY A 202 -4.44 7.49 3.47
C GLY A 202 -3.66 7.82 2.21
N HIS A 203 -3.09 6.78 1.58
CA HIS A 203 -2.41 6.91 0.29
C HIS A 203 -3.37 7.33 -0.84
N MET A 204 -4.56 6.73 -0.91
CA MET A 204 -5.56 7.12 -1.93
C MET A 204 -6.12 8.54 -1.69
N ALA A 205 -6.25 8.98 -0.43
CA ALA A 205 -6.65 10.35 -0.10
C ALA A 205 -5.56 11.34 -0.54
N SER A 206 -4.28 10.99 -0.36
CA SER A 206 -3.16 11.76 -0.90
C SER A 206 -3.23 11.92 -2.41
N LEU A 207 -3.51 10.86 -3.17
CA LEU A 207 -3.66 10.93 -4.63
C LEU A 207 -4.87 11.79 -5.02
N ALA A 208 -6.01 11.64 -4.35
CA ALA A 208 -7.23 12.40 -4.65
C ALA A 208 -7.05 13.92 -4.54
N VAL A 209 -6.40 14.43 -3.48
CA VAL A 209 -6.27 15.88 -3.28
C VAL A 209 -5.29 16.57 -4.24
N THR A 210 -4.40 15.82 -4.91
CA THR A 210 -3.50 16.41 -5.93
C THR A 210 -4.27 17.12 -7.04
N ASN A 211 -5.46 16.59 -7.35
CA ASN A 211 -6.35 17.04 -8.42
C ASN A 211 -7.42 18.03 -7.95
N TRP A 212 -7.53 18.33 -6.66
CA TRP A 212 -8.47 19.33 -6.16
C TRP A 212 -7.93 20.75 -6.47
N PRO A 213 -8.71 21.65 -7.10
CA PRO A 213 -8.22 22.95 -7.57
C PRO A 213 -8.20 24.05 -6.50
N LYS A 214 -8.39 23.72 -5.22
CA LYS A 214 -8.39 24.68 -4.09
C LYS A 214 -7.51 24.17 -2.94
N PRO A 215 -7.06 25.03 -2.02
CA PRO A 215 -6.43 24.58 -0.78
C PRO A 215 -7.38 23.64 -0.01
N ILE A 216 -6.85 22.55 0.57
CA ILE A 216 -7.65 21.52 1.25
C ILE A 216 -6.81 20.84 2.36
N PRO A 217 -7.33 20.73 3.60
CA PRO A 217 -6.76 19.85 4.63
C PRO A 217 -6.66 18.41 4.16
N LEU A 218 -5.47 17.82 4.27
CA LEU A 218 -5.25 16.39 4.07
C LEU A 218 -4.55 15.79 5.30
N VAL A 219 -5.11 14.71 5.82
CA VAL A 219 -4.49 13.91 6.90
C VAL A 219 -4.37 12.44 6.47
N PRO A 220 -3.27 12.06 5.82
CA PRO A 220 -3.00 10.69 5.42
C PRO A 220 -2.29 9.95 6.58
N CYS A 221 -2.95 8.95 7.16
CA CYS A 221 -2.44 8.19 8.29
C CYS A 221 -1.85 6.84 7.84
N LEU A 222 -0.67 6.49 8.36
CA LEU A 222 0.01 5.21 8.12
C LEU A 222 0.27 4.90 6.64
N SER A 223 0.57 5.92 5.85
CA SER A 223 0.72 5.84 4.39
C SER A 223 1.84 6.74 3.89
N TRP A 224 2.62 6.29 2.92
CA TRP A 224 3.79 7.03 2.42
C TRP A 224 3.66 7.40 0.93
N SER A 225 4.77 7.86 0.34
CA SER A 225 4.84 8.39 -1.03
C SER A 225 4.63 7.37 -2.15
N THR A 226 4.68 6.05 -1.91
CA THR A 226 4.41 5.01 -2.93
C THR A 226 3.95 3.69 -2.30
N ALA A 227 3.20 2.88 -3.05
CA ALA A 227 2.86 1.50 -2.69
C ALA A 227 3.96 0.48 -3.08
N SER A 228 4.96 0.87 -3.89
CA SER A 228 6.06 0.02 -4.37
C SER A 228 6.78 -0.72 -3.23
N GLY A 229 7.19 -0.02 -2.18
CA GLY A 229 7.78 -0.64 -0.97
C GLY A 229 6.83 -1.61 -0.25
N VAL A 230 5.53 -1.33 -0.21
CA VAL A 230 4.52 -2.16 0.49
C VAL A 230 4.47 -3.58 -0.09
N PHE A 231 4.51 -3.70 -1.41
CA PHE A 231 4.39 -4.98 -2.11
C PHE A 231 5.73 -5.65 -2.42
N THR A 232 6.85 -4.92 -2.43
CA THR A 232 8.18 -5.48 -2.77
C THR A 232 9.07 -5.77 -1.56
N THR A 233 8.98 -5.01 -0.46
CA THR A 233 9.87 -5.15 0.71
C THR A 233 9.16 -5.18 2.06
N GLY A 234 7.97 -4.56 2.17
CA GLY A 234 7.14 -4.57 3.37
C GLY A 234 6.55 -5.94 3.66
N VAL A 235 5.92 -6.13 4.84
CA VAL A 235 5.39 -7.45 5.22
C VAL A 235 4.32 -7.99 4.27
N LEU A 236 3.63 -7.12 3.51
CA LEU A 236 2.67 -7.52 2.47
C LEU A 236 3.32 -8.18 1.24
N SER A 237 4.63 -7.99 0.98
CA SER A 237 5.37 -8.72 -0.07
C SER A 237 5.27 -10.24 0.07
N ARG A 238 5.14 -10.75 1.30
CA ARG A 238 4.96 -12.18 1.61
C ARG A 238 3.56 -12.71 1.22
N ALA A 239 2.59 -11.82 1.08
CA ALA A 239 1.24 -12.13 0.64
C ALA A 239 1.09 -12.13 -0.89
N VAL A 240 2.00 -11.50 -1.63
CA VAL A 240 1.99 -11.49 -3.10
C VAL A 240 2.18 -12.91 -3.67
N ASN A 241 1.44 -13.25 -4.73
CA ASN A 241 1.60 -14.51 -5.47
C ASN A 241 2.71 -14.42 -6.54
N TRP A 242 3.95 -14.25 -6.10
CA TRP A 242 5.12 -14.12 -6.98
C TRP A 242 5.23 -15.24 -8.03
N LYS A 243 4.85 -16.48 -7.70
CA LYS A 243 4.87 -17.61 -8.64
C LYS A 243 4.01 -17.36 -9.89
N GLU A 244 2.84 -16.73 -9.74
CA GLU A 244 1.97 -16.44 -10.90
C GLU A 244 2.45 -15.18 -11.64
N LEU A 245 2.96 -14.18 -10.92
CA LEU A 245 3.52 -12.96 -11.53
C LEU A 245 4.78 -13.26 -12.37
N GLU A 246 5.73 -14.03 -11.82
CA GLU A 246 6.94 -14.52 -12.50
C GLU A 246 6.56 -15.35 -13.74
N LYS A 247 5.57 -16.24 -13.61
CA LYS A 247 5.06 -17.06 -14.72
C LYS A 247 4.46 -16.20 -15.83
N GLN A 248 3.60 -15.23 -15.49
CA GLN A 248 2.94 -14.40 -16.50
C GLN A 248 3.91 -13.46 -17.21
N TYR A 249 4.87 -12.88 -16.47
CA TYR A 249 5.93 -12.05 -17.03
C TYR A 249 6.76 -12.85 -18.04
N ALA A 250 7.23 -14.04 -17.67
CA ALA A 250 8.01 -14.91 -18.56
C ALA A 250 7.22 -15.54 -19.74
N SER A 251 5.87 -15.54 -19.68
CA SER A 251 5.04 -16.20 -20.71
C SER A 251 4.42 -15.24 -21.73
N HIS A 252 4.45 -13.93 -21.48
CA HIS A 252 3.86 -12.93 -22.37
C HIS A 252 4.81 -11.75 -22.53
N THR A 253 5.44 -11.65 -23.69
CA THR A 253 6.48 -10.64 -23.96
C THR A 253 5.96 -9.20 -23.87
N VAL A 254 4.64 -8.98 -24.06
CA VAL A 254 3.95 -7.69 -23.87
C VAL A 254 4.31 -6.93 -22.58
N TYR A 255 4.63 -7.64 -21.48
CA TYR A 255 5.04 -6.99 -20.23
C TYR A 255 6.43 -6.32 -20.34
N GLU A 256 7.36 -6.98 -21.03
CA GLU A 256 8.75 -6.57 -21.22
C GLU A 256 8.97 -5.72 -22.49
N GLU A 257 8.20 -5.95 -23.54
CA GLU A 257 8.37 -5.28 -24.84
C GLU A 257 7.55 -3.99 -24.95
N GLU A 258 6.33 -3.98 -24.41
CA GLU A 258 5.39 -2.87 -24.55
C GLU A 258 5.15 -2.13 -23.24
N ILE A 259 4.67 -2.84 -22.21
CA ILE A 259 4.17 -2.21 -20.98
C ILE A 259 5.31 -1.53 -20.22
N ILE A 260 6.51 -2.12 -20.18
CA ILE A 260 7.68 -1.50 -19.53
C ILE A 260 8.05 -0.13 -20.12
N ARG A 261 7.78 0.09 -21.42
CA ARG A 261 8.11 1.33 -22.15
C ARG A 261 7.12 2.46 -21.85
N MET A 262 5.98 2.15 -21.22
CA MET A 262 4.97 3.14 -20.84
C MET A 262 5.25 3.79 -19.47
N LEU A 263 6.09 3.15 -18.65
CA LEU A 263 6.38 3.49 -17.26
C LEU A 263 7.32 4.70 -17.14
N GLU A 264 6.89 5.72 -16.38
CA GLU A 264 7.64 6.94 -16.08
C GLU A 264 8.22 6.86 -14.66
N TYR A 265 9.54 6.68 -14.58
CA TYR A 265 10.24 6.50 -13.31
C TYR A 265 10.62 7.83 -12.65
N CYS A 266 9.94 8.16 -11.54
CA CYS A 266 10.17 9.38 -10.74
C CYS A 266 11.18 9.23 -9.58
N GLY A 267 11.88 8.09 -9.47
CA GLY A 267 12.82 7.81 -8.37
C GLY A 267 14.30 7.93 -8.77
N THR A 268 15.17 7.93 -7.75
CA THR A 268 16.56 7.48 -7.89
C THR A 268 16.65 5.96 -7.68
N ASP A 269 17.74 5.34 -8.14
CA ASP A 269 18.25 4.02 -7.72
C ASP A 269 17.31 2.80 -7.76
N SER A 270 17.08 2.24 -8.95
CA SER A 270 16.95 0.79 -9.22
C SER A 270 16.53 0.53 -10.67
N PHE A 271 15.50 1.23 -11.13
CA PHE A 271 14.80 0.88 -12.37
C PHE A 271 15.45 1.47 -13.63
N LYS A 272 16.01 2.70 -13.55
CA LYS A 272 16.85 3.26 -14.62
C LYS A 272 18.00 2.32 -14.99
N MET A 273 18.79 1.87 -14.00
CA MET A 273 19.83 0.85 -14.20
C MET A 273 19.32 -0.45 -14.84
N GLY A 274 18.04 -0.81 -14.67
CA GLY A 274 17.41 -1.93 -15.36
C GLY A 274 17.04 -1.63 -16.81
N GLN A 275 16.42 -0.47 -17.08
CA GLN A 275 16.13 -0.02 -18.45
C GLN A 275 17.39 0.25 -19.26
N ASP A 276 18.42 0.81 -18.65
CA ASP A 276 19.71 1.07 -19.26
C ASP A 276 20.42 -0.28 -19.53
N PHE A 277 20.43 -1.23 -18.59
CA PHE A 277 20.93 -2.60 -18.83
C PHE A 277 20.16 -3.36 -19.93
N VAL A 278 18.84 -3.16 -20.08
CA VAL A 278 18.04 -3.78 -21.16
C VAL A 278 18.31 -3.10 -22.52
N LYS A 279 18.53 -1.79 -22.56
CA LYS A 279 18.97 -1.08 -23.79
C LYS A 279 20.38 -1.51 -24.18
N ASP A 280 21.30 -1.55 -23.22
CA ASP A 280 22.70 -1.88 -23.43
C ASP A 280 22.86 -3.35 -23.82
N SER A 281 22.08 -4.27 -23.25
CA SER A 281 22.10 -5.69 -23.68
C SER A 281 21.51 -5.92 -25.07
N ALA A 282 20.47 -5.17 -25.46
CA ALA A 282 19.94 -5.21 -26.83
C ALA A 282 20.94 -4.65 -27.88
N ILE A 283 21.83 -3.74 -27.48
CA ILE A 283 22.92 -3.22 -28.33
C ILE A 283 24.15 -4.15 -28.28
N SER A 284 24.41 -4.80 -27.13
CA SER A 284 25.60 -5.62 -26.93
C SER A 284 25.55 -6.98 -27.65
N LEU A 285 24.35 -7.55 -27.84
CA LEU A 285 24.20 -8.87 -28.46
C LEU A 285 24.61 -8.92 -29.95
N ASP A 286 24.52 -7.81 -30.68
CA ASP A 286 25.00 -7.70 -32.07
C ASP A 286 26.53 -7.49 -32.18
N SER A 287 27.26 -7.46 -31.05
CA SER A 287 28.68 -7.06 -30.99
C SER A 287 29.62 -8.03 -30.27
N LEU A 288 29.15 -9.25 -29.96
CA LEU A 288 29.88 -10.23 -29.13
C LEU A 288 30.12 -11.59 -29.81
N GLU A 289 30.27 -11.64 -31.14
CA GLU A 289 30.89 -12.80 -31.80
C GLU A 289 32.44 -12.78 -31.72
N ASP A 290 33.05 -11.60 -31.52
CA ASP A 290 34.49 -11.43 -31.33
C ASP A 290 34.77 -10.77 -29.96
N PHE A 291 35.20 -11.54 -28.95
CA PHE A 291 36.28 -11.19 -28.00
C PHE A 291 36.47 -12.28 -26.94
N ASN A 292 37.61 -12.97 -27.00
CA ASN A 292 38.04 -13.97 -26.01
C ASN A 292 38.65 -13.24 -24.79
N ILE A 293 38.11 -13.44 -23.58
CA ILE A 293 38.58 -12.72 -22.36
C ILE A 293 39.27 -13.68 -21.38
N SER A 294 40.52 -13.35 -21.05
CA SER A 294 41.37 -14.08 -20.08
C SER A 294 40.93 -13.84 -18.62
N PRO A 295 41.02 -14.84 -17.72
CA PRO A 295 40.51 -14.73 -16.36
C PRO A 295 41.48 -14.04 -15.39
N ASP A 296 41.61 -12.70 -15.45
CA ASP A 296 42.51 -11.97 -14.52
C ASP A 296 42.03 -10.55 -14.10
N MET A 297 40.70 -10.33 -14.02
CA MET A 297 40.12 -9.09 -13.48
C MET A 297 39.05 -9.34 -12.39
N LEU A 298 39.46 -9.93 -11.27
CA LEU A 298 38.66 -9.96 -10.03
C LEU A 298 39.49 -9.58 -8.78
N HIS A 299 40.00 -8.34 -8.75
CA HIS A 299 40.53 -7.76 -7.51
C HIS A 299 40.28 -6.24 -7.42
N PHE A 300 39.25 -5.84 -6.67
CA PHE A 300 39.11 -4.46 -6.19
C PHE A 300 38.99 -4.38 -4.66
N ARG A 301 40.19 -4.34 -4.06
CA ARG A 301 40.62 -3.41 -2.99
C ARG A 301 39.60 -3.01 -1.91
N LYS A 302 39.72 -3.66 -0.75
CA LYS A 302 39.16 -3.22 0.54
C LYS A 302 39.94 -1.99 1.03
N ALA A 303 39.28 -0.86 1.28
CA ALA A 303 39.91 0.32 1.87
C ALA A 303 40.01 0.20 3.40
N ARG A 304 41.16 0.58 3.98
CA ARG A 304 41.35 0.72 5.43
C ARG A 304 40.96 2.12 5.88
N THR A 305 40.60 2.24 7.15
CA THR A 305 40.83 3.46 7.94
C THR A 305 41.30 3.01 9.31
N GLU A 306 42.51 3.42 9.70
CA GLU A 306 43.11 3.13 11.00
C GLU A 306 43.14 4.43 11.81
N SER A 307 42.78 4.33 13.09
CA SER A 307 43.31 5.22 14.13
C SER A 307 43.47 4.42 15.42
N GLN A 308 44.73 4.36 15.85
CA GLN A 308 45.25 3.92 17.15
C GLN A 308 44.48 4.51 18.36
N MET A 309 44.62 4.04 19.60
CA MET A 309 45.09 2.77 20.19
C MET A 309 44.94 2.96 21.72
N GLU A 310 44.47 1.97 22.48
CA GLU A 310 44.89 1.79 23.88
C GLU A 310 44.52 0.40 24.42
N THR A 311 45.26 -0.04 25.43
CA THR A 311 45.37 -1.41 25.93
C THR A 311 44.52 -1.65 27.18
N ASP A 312 43.98 -2.86 27.38
CA ASP A 312 44.55 -3.77 28.41
C ASP A 312 43.96 -5.19 28.43
N GLN A 313 44.44 -6.00 29.39
CA GLN A 313 44.63 -7.46 29.33
C GLN A 313 43.54 -8.32 30.02
N HIS A 314 43.76 -9.65 29.93
CA HIS A 314 43.16 -10.78 30.67
C HIS A 314 41.82 -11.34 30.13
N VAL A 315 41.60 -12.64 29.82
CA VAL A 315 42.12 -13.99 30.17
C VAL A 315 41.12 -14.82 31.02
N ALA A 316 41.00 -16.12 30.68
CA ALA A 316 40.40 -17.25 31.44
C ALA A 316 38.86 -17.51 31.43
N CYS A 317 38.43 -18.30 30.44
CA CYS A 317 38.03 -19.72 30.58
C CYS A 317 37.29 -20.26 31.86
N LYS A 318 36.10 -20.87 31.62
CA LYS A 318 35.57 -22.15 32.16
C LYS A 318 34.91 -22.30 33.57
N THR A 319 33.60 -22.67 33.55
CA THR A 319 32.85 -23.65 34.42
C THR A 319 32.75 -23.40 35.95
N THR A 320 31.76 -23.84 36.75
CA THR A 320 30.63 -24.82 36.62
C THR A 320 29.61 -24.63 37.78
N VAL A 321 28.32 -25.03 37.61
CA VAL A 321 27.41 -25.65 38.65
C VAL A 321 26.94 -24.70 39.81
N THR A 322 25.72 -24.71 40.40
CA THR A 322 24.80 -25.78 40.88
C THR A 322 23.36 -25.26 41.19
N THR A 323 22.32 -26.15 41.14
CA THR A 323 21.05 -26.20 41.97
C THR A 323 20.05 -25.02 42.06
N SER A 324 18.74 -25.17 42.32
CA SER A 324 17.83 -26.35 42.51
C SER A 324 16.33 -25.95 42.62
N GLY A 325 15.41 -26.85 42.20
CA GLY A 325 14.01 -26.99 42.70
C GLY A 325 13.01 -25.88 42.34
N GLU A 326 11.69 -26.07 42.19
CA GLU A 326 10.76 -27.24 42.20
C GLU A 326 9.67 -26.90 41.14
N GLY A 327 8.77 -27.74 40.61
CA GLY A 327 8.41 -29.14 40.86
C GLY A 327 6.88 -29.31 40.78
N LEU A 328 6.34 -29.91 39.71
CA LEU A 328 5.00 -30.52 39.75
C LEU A 328 4.84 -31.66 38.73
N LEU A 329 4.41 -32.82 39.22
CA LEU A 329 4.20 -34.06 38.50
C LEU A 329 2.72 -34.22 38.09
N ILE A 330 2.44 -34.75 36.90
CA ILE A 330 1.35 -35.72 36.69
C ILE A 330 1.88 -36.85 35.81
N GLN A 331 1.61 -38.08 36.23
CA GLN A 331 2.07 -39.34 35.62
C GLN A 331 0.88 -40.08 35.00
N GLY A 332 1.08 -40.85 33.92
CA GLY A 332 0.02 -41.70 33.37
C GLY A 332 0.39 -42.39 32.04
N SER A 333 0.71 -43.69 32.10
CA SER A 333 0.85 -44.58 30.94
C SER A 333 0.39 -45.99 31.32
N PRO A 334 -0.05 -46.83 30.36
CA PRO A 334 0.83 -47.92 29.88
C PRO A 334 0.75 -48.12 28.35
N LYS A 335 1.88 -48.26 27.63
CA LYS A 335 2.64 -49.50 27.36
C LYS A 335 1.90 -50.63 26.62
N PHE A 336 2.40 -50.95 25.42
CA PHE A 336 2.57 -52.33 24.93
C PHE A 336 3.92 -52.46 24.22
N ARG A 337 4.63 -53.58 24.44
CA ARG A 337 5.80 -54.08 23.67
C ARG A 337 5.31 -55.29 22.86
N TYR A 338 5.87 -55.70 21.71
CA TYR A 338 7.20 -56.29 21.45
C TYR A 338 7.42 -56.36 19.91
N LEU A 339 8.50 -56.89 19.30
CA LEU A 339 9.62 -57.72 19.79
C LEU A 339 10.98 -57.13 19.35
N ASP A 340 11.93 -57.94 18.86
CA ASP A 340 13.32 -57.62 18.49
C ASP A 340 13.87 -58.68 17.49
N GLU A 341 15.18 -58.61 17.18
CA GLU A 341 16.07 -59.58 16.48
C GLU A 341 16.13 -59.46 14.92
N ASN A 342 17.26 -59.21 14.24
CA ASN A 342 18.65 -59.70 14.43
C ASN A 342 19.72 -58.85 13.68
N LEU A 343 21.01 -59.05 14.03
CA LEU A 343 22.23 -58.54 13.34
C LEU A 343 22.62 -59.50 12.15
N THR A 344 23.57 -59.30 11.22
CA THR A 344 24.95 -58.72 11.17
C THR A 344 25.35 -58.33 9.70
N PRO A 345 26.58 -57.82 9.36
CA PRO A 345 26.81 -56.95 8.19
C PRO A 345 27.63 -57.52 6.98
N MET A 346 27.80 -56.62 5.97
CA MET A 346 28.74 -56.61 4.82
C MET A 346 28.45 -57.48 3.58
N ASN A 347 28.23 -56.84 2.42
CA ASN A 347 29.25 -56.72 1.37
C ASN A 347 28.89 -55.74 0.24
N THR A 348 29.91 -55.32 -0.51
CA THR A 348 29.84 -54.37 -1.64
C THR A 348 29.46 -55.04 -2.97
N SER A 349 28.61 -54.41 -3.78
CA SER A 349 28.92 -54.02 -5.18
C SER A 349 27.69 -53.49 -5.94
N SER A 350 28.00 -52.66 -6.93
CA SER A 350 27.15 -51.99 -7.91
C SER A 350 26.09 -52.85 -8.61
N THR A 351 24.86 -52.33 -8.77
CA THR A 351 24.35 -51.71 -10.02
C THR A 351 22.83 -51.40 -9.94
N GLY A 352 22.39 -50.35 -10.65
CA GLY A 352 21.02 -50.26 -11.19
C GLY A 352 19.87 -49.92 -10.25
N PHE A 353 19.79 -48.67 -9.76
CA PHE A 353 18.51 -48.09 -9.30
C PHE A 353 18.07 -46.94 -10.20
N ASN A 354 16.91 -47.09 -10.84
CA ASN A 354 16.26 -46.06 -11.64
C ASN A 354 15.79 -44.92 -10.74
N VAL A 355 16.47 -43.78 -10.79
CA VAL A 355 16.03 -42.55 -10.14
C VAL A 355 14.86 -41.96 -10.93
N PHE A 356 13.66 -41.97 -10.34
CA PHE A 356 12.54 -41.14 -10.79
C PHE A 356 12.96 -39.68 -10.71
N ASN A 357 13.21 -39.07 -11.87
CA ASN A 357 13.85 -37.77 -11.97
C ASN A 357 12.83 -36.64 -11.76
N SER A 358 12.49 -36.38 -10.49
CA SER A 358 11.64 -35.25 -10.09
C SER A 358 12.37 -33.93 -10.34
N LYS A 359 12.17 -33.37 -11.53
CA LYS A 359 12.69 -32.05 -11.92
C LYS A 359 12.03 -30.92 -11.12
N GLU A 360 12.44 -30.73 -9.87
CA GLU A 360 12.31 -29.43 -9.22
C GLU A 360 13.15 -28.42 -10.01
N LYS A 361 12.48 -27.60 -10.82
CA LYS A 361 13.13 -26.54 -11.59
C LYS A 361 13.78 -25.54 -10.63
N THR A 362 15.11 -25.55 -10.60
CA THR A 362 15.92 -24.43 -10.10
C THR A 362 15.43 -23.14 -10.74
N ARG A 363 14.91 -22.22 -9.93
CA ARG A 363 14.42 -20.92 -10.42
C ARG A 363 15.58 -20.11 -10.95
N LYS A 364 15.48 -19.58 -12.17
CA LYS A 364 16.46 -18.63 -12.71
C LYS A 364 16.45 -17.36 -11.83
N PRO A 365 17.56 -16.96 -11.19
CA PRO A 365 17.57 -15.78 -10.32
C PRO A 365 17.27 -14.46 -11.04
N SER A 366 17.47 -14.40 -12.36
CA SER A 366 17.18 -13.22 -13.19
C SER A 366 15.68 -12.90 -13.23
N LEU A 367 14.82 -13.87 -13.55
CA LEU A 367 13.37 -13.70 -13.68
C LEU A 367 12.70 -13.15 -12.40
N GLN A 368 13.19 -13.58 -11.24
CA GLN A 368 12.69 -13.08 -9.95
C GLN A 368 13.06 -11.60 -9.75
N ARG A 369 14.27 -11.20 -10.17
CA ARG A 369 14.74 -9.80 -10.14
C ARG A 369 13.99 -8.94 -11.16
N GLU A 370 13.80 -9.42 -12.38
CA GLU A 370 13.04 -8.76 -13.44
C GLU A 370 11.59 -8.52 -13.01
N SER A 371 10.90 -9.56 -12.54
CA SER A 371 9.51 -9.46 -12.05
C SER A 371 9.37 -8.51 -10.84
N LEU A 372 10.38 -8.46 -9.97
CA LEU A 372 10.43 -7.53 -8.85
C LEU A 372 10.64 -6.07 -9.30
N LEU A 373 11.53 -5.84 -10.27
CA LEU A 373 11.75 -4.52 -10.87
C LEU A 373 10.52 -4.05 -11.65
N PHE A 374 9.86 -4.95 -12.38
CA PHE A 374 8.59 -4.67 -13.05
C PHE A 374 7.49 -4.32 -12.04
N MET A 375 7.36 -5.06 -10.92
CA MET A 375 6.45 -4.69 -9.83
C MET A 375 6.74 -3.28 -9.30
N LYS A 376 8.03 -2.92 -9.09
CA LYS A 376 8.39 -1.56 -8.65
C LYS A 376 7.92 -0.51 -9.65
N GLY A 377 8.32 -0.64 -10.92
CA GLY A 377 7.98 0.33 -11.97
C GLY A 377 6.48 0.50 -12.15
N VAL A 378 5.73 -0.61 -12.22
CA VAL A 378 4.26 -0.63 -12.35
C VAL A 378 3.56 -0.03 -11.13
N MET A 379 4.08 -0.26 -9.91
CA MET A 379 3.55 0.39 -8.70
C MET A 379 3.89 1.89 -8.67
N ASP A 380 5.12 2.29 -8.99
CA ASP A 380 5.57 3.68 -8.92
C ASP A 380 4.91 4.57 -10.00
N GLU A 381 4.63 4.02 -11.18
CA GLU A 381 3.81 4.67 -12.23
C GLU A 381 2.46 5.15 -11.68
N CYS A 382 1.70 4.24 -11.05
CA CYS A 382 0.33 4.54 -10.62
C CYS A 382 0.19 5.03 -9.17
N THR A 383 1.22 4.91 -8.33
CA THR A 383 1.11 5.20 -6.88
C THR A 383 2.18 6.14 -6.34
N HIS A 384 3.27 6.42 -7.06
CA HIS A 384 4.27 7.35 -6.52
C HIS A 384 3.71 8.78 -6.52
N ILE A 385 3.58 9.43 -5.36
CA ILE A 385 2.91 10.74 -5.23
C ILE A 385 3.64 11.85 -6.01
N ALA A 386 4.96 11.76 -6.20
CA ALA A 386 5.70 12.69 -7.06
C ALA A 386 5.37 12.59 -8.56
N ASN A 387 4.67 11.52 -8.97
CA ASN A 387 4.11 11.33 -10.31
C ASN A 387 2.75 12.07 -10.47
N PHE A 388 2.31 12.82 -9.44
CA PHE A 388 1.05 13.58 -9.42
C PHE A 388 1.32 15.05 -9.05
N SER A 389 0.36 15.91 -9.37
CA SER A 389 0.46 17.35 -9.12
C SER A 389 0.61 17.69 -7.62
N VAL A 390 1.50 18.62 -7.27
CA VAL A 390 1.60 19.09 -5.87
C VAL A 390 0.29 19.78 -5.48
N PRO A 391 -0.37 19.42 -4.35
CA PRO A 391 -1.59 20.07 -3.87
C PRO A 391 -1.41 21.59 -3.72
N ILE A 392 -2.50 22.35 -3.86
CA ILE A 392 -2.45 23.83 -3.93
C ILE A 392 -1.76 24.47 -2.71
N ASP A 393 -1.92 23.88 -1.52
CA ASP A 393 -1.26 24.36 -0.30
C ASP A 393 -0.79 23.18 0.57
N PRO A 394 0.46 22.71 0.40
CA PRO A 394 0.99 21.59 1.15
C PRO A 394 1.12 21.84 2.67
N SER A 395 1.09 23.09 3.14
CA SER A 395 1.16 23.42 4.58
C SER A 395 -0.08 23.00 5.37
N LEU A 396 -1.17 22.67 4.67
CA LEU A 396 -2.40 22.09 5.23
C LEU A 396 -2.33 20.57 5.42
N ILE A 397 -1.22 19.93 5.02
CA ILE A 397 -1.07 18.48 5.03
C ILE A 397 -0.36 18.04 6.31
N ILE A 398 -1.00 17.15 7.07
CA ILE A 398 -0.44 16.57 8.30
C ILE A 398 -0.39 15.05 8.16
N VAL A 399 0.78 14.53 7.79
CA VAL A 399 1.04 13.09 7.63
C VAL A 399 1.24 12.45 9.00
N VAL A 400 0.52 11.38 9.32
CA VAL A 400 0.71 10.64 10.59
C VAL A 400 1.37 9.29 10.33
N GLN A 401 2.52 9.01 10.94
CA GLN A 401 3.34 7.82 10.70
C GLN A 401 3.68 7.03 11.95
N ALA A 402 3.57 5.70 11.89
CA ALA A 402 4.16 4.81 12.89
C ALA A 402 5.68 4.71 12.69
N ARG A 403 6.46 4.82 13.77
CA ARG A 403 7.93 4.72 13.70
C ARG A 403 8.39 3.33 13.25
N GLU A 404 7.80 2.28 13.79
CA GLU A 404 8.19 0.87 13.56
C GLU A 404 7.33 0.17 12.49
N ASP A 405 6.71 0.94 11.60
CA ASP A 405 5.81 0.45 10.54
C ASP A 405 6.49 -0.61 9.65
N ALA A 406 5.99 -1.84 9.70
CA ALA A 406 6.49 -2.94 8.87
C ALA A 406 5.73 -3.10 7.54
N TYR A 407 4.59 -2.42 7.38
CA TYR A 407 3.73 -2.49 6.20
C TYR A 407 4.15 -1.50 5.12
N VAL A 408 4.61 -0.32 5.53
CA VAL A 408 5.00 0.79 4.63
C VAL A 408 6.47 1.16 4.87
N PRO A 409 7.44 0.41 4.31
CA PRO A 409 8.85 0.75 4.41
C PRO A 409 9.15 2.11 3.76
N ARG A 410 10.03 2.89 4.41
CA ARG A 410 10.42 4.24 3.97
C ARG A 410 11.90 4.35 3.57
N ILE A 411 12.67 3.26 3.69
CA ILE A 411 14.10 3.22 3.32
C ILE A 411 14.23 3.24 1.79
N GLY A 412 15.05 4.14 1.25
CA GLY A 412 15.25 4.28 -0.19
C GLY A 412 14.05 4.86 -0.94
N VAL A 413 13.12 5.52 -0.22
CA VAL A 413 11.93 6.15 -0.81
C VAL A 413 11.94 7.64 -0.49
N ARG A 414 11.73 8.47 -1.51
CA ARG A 414 11.72 9.95 -1.40
C ARG A 414 10.74 10.41 -0.32
N SER A 415 11.16 11.36 0.53
CA SER A 415 10.33 11.82 1.64
C SER A 415 9.14 12.64 1.15
N LEU A 416 8.03 12.63 1.90
CA LEU A 416 6.87 13.46 1.55
C LEU A 416 7.18 14.96 1.65
N GLN A 417 8.10 15.38 2.52
CA GLN A 417 8.51 16.79 2.64
C GLN A 417 9.29 17.31 1.43
N GLU A 418 10.03 16.44 0.73
CA GLU A 418 10.70 16.80 -0.55
C GLU A 418 9.73 16.85 -1.74
N ILE A 419 8.61 16.11 -1.67
CA ILE A 419 7.60 16.06 -2.73
C ILE A 419 6.58 17.19 -2.52
N TRP A 420 6.23 17.47 -1.26
CA TRP A 420 5.24 18.43 -0.81
C TRP A 420 5.86 19.38 0.23
N PRO A 421 6.66 20.37 -0.20
CA PRO A 421 7.37 21.29 0.70
C PRO A 421 6.41 22.01 1.65
N GLY A 422 6.68 21.91 2.95
CA GLY A 422 5.86 22.50 4.02
C GLY A 422 4.83 21.55 4.66
N CYS A 423 4.65 20.31 4.18
CA CYS A 423 3.82 19.35 4.89
C CYS A 423 4.44 18.91 6.23
N GLU A 424 3.61 18.71 7.25
CA GLU A 424 4.04 18.20 8.54
C GLU A 424 4.06 16.66 8.55
N ILE A 425 5.04 16.06 9.24
CA ILE A 425 5.06 14.62 9.52
C ILE A 425 5.09 14.37 11.03
N ARG A 426 3.98 13.86 11.56
CA ARG A 426 3.81 13.46 12.96
C ARG A 426 4.15 11.99 13.11
N TYR A 427 5.19 11.70 13.90
CA TYR A 427 5.55 10.33 14.26
C TYR A 427 4.84 9.91 15.55
N LEU A 428 4.34 8.68 15.56
CA LEU A 428 3.84 7.99 16.75
C LEU A 428 4.61 6.70 17.01
N GLU A 429 4.67 6.30 18.27
CA GLU A 429 5.34 5.08 18.72
C GLU A 429 4.53 3.82 18.39
N GLY A 430 5.24 2.72 18.11
CA GLY A 430 4.68 1.44 17.70
C GLY A 430 4.68 1.19 16.19
N GLY A 431 4.05 0.09 15.78
CA GLY A 431 3.88 -0.36 14.40
C GLY A 431 2.52 -0.03 13.78
N HIS A 432 2.34 -0.41 12.52
CA HIS A 432 1.18 -0.12 11.69
C HIS A 432 -0.12 -0.66 12.30
N ILE A 433 -0.13 -1.92 12.72
CA ILE A 433 -1.32 -2.60 13.25
C ILE A 433 -1.70 -2.04 14.62
N SER A 434 -0.71 -1.83 15.50
CA SER A 434 -0.95 -1.16 16.80
C SER A 434 -1.50 0.25 16.63
N ALA A 435 -1.00 1.01 15.64
CA ALA A 435 -1.48 2.35 15.37
C ALA A 435 -2.91 2.35 14.81
N TYR A 436 -3.18 1.48 13.83
CA TYR A 436 -4.51 1.30 13.23
C TYR A 436 -5.57 0.88 14.28
N LEU A 437 -5.19 0.05 15.26
CA LEU A 437 -6.10 -0.44 16.29
C LEU A 437 -6.31 0.53 17.46
N PHE A 438 -5.33 1.36 17.83
CA PHE A 438 -5.35 2.09 19.11
C PHE A 438 -5.06 3.60 19.05
N LYS A 439 -4.77 4.19 17.88
CA LYS A 439 -4.35 5.60 17.76
C LYS A 439 -5.35 6.51 17.02
N GLN A 440 -6.62 6.11 16.94
CA GLN A 440 -7.66 6.88 16.23
C GLN A 440 -7.87 8.29 16.81
N GLY A 441 -7.68 8.49 18.12
CA GLY A 441 -7.70 9.83 18.72
C GLY A 441 -6.59 10.75 18.18
N VAL A 442 -5.39 10.22 17.92
CA VAL A 442 -4.29 10.97 17.30
C VAL A 442 -4.61 11.31 15.84
N PHE A 443 -5.25 10.40 15.11
CA PHE A 443 -5.71 10.65 13.74
C PHE A 443 -6.77 11.76 13.70
N ARG A 444 -7.74 11.73 14.63
CA ARG A 444 -8.75 12.80 14.77
C ARG A 444 -8.14 14.14 15.13
N GLN A 445 -7.21 14.19 16.08
CA GLN A 445 -6.54 15.44 16.44
C GLN A 445 -5.78 16.05 15.25
N ALA A 446 -5.08 15.23 14.46
CA ALA A 446 -4.42 15.71 13.25
C ALA A 446 -5.42 16.28 12.22
N ILE A 447 -6.62 15.71 12.09
CA ILE A 447 -7.70 16.26 11.25
C ILE A 447 -8.14 17.63 11.77
N TYR A 448 -8.37 17.77 13.09
CA TYR A 448 -8.77 19.06 13.66
C TYR A 448 -7.72 20.14 13.45
N ASP A 449 -6.44 19.84 13.72
CA ASP A 449 -5.35 20.78 13.54
C ASP A 449 -5.18 21.21 12.07
N ALA A 450 -5.39 20.30 11.11
CA ALA A 450 -5.31 20.62 9.68
C ALA A 450 -6.49 21.51 9.22
N PHE A 451 -7.69 21.30 9.77
CA PHE A 451 -8.86 22.14 9.52
C PHE A 451 -8.71 23.53 10.16
N ASP A 452 -8.21 23.61 11.39
CA ASP A 452 -7.99 24.87 12.09
C ASP A 452 -6.87 25.70 11.39
N ARG A 453 -5.81 25.05 10.86
CA ARG A 453 -4.83 25.71 9.97
C ARG A 453 -5.45 26.29 8.71
N TYR A 454 -6.34 25.53 8.06
CA TYR A 454 -7.03 26.02 6.87
C TYR A 454 -7.89 27.25 7.19
N LEU A 455 -8.62 27.23 8.31
CA LEU A 455 -9.39 28.40 8.74
C LEU A 455 -8.47 29.59 9.03
N GLN A 456 -7.41 29.42 9.83
CA GLN A 456 -6.45 30.49 10.14
C GLN A 456 -5.84 31.14 8.90
N LYS A 457 -5.58 30.37 7.83
CA LYS A 457 -4.90 30.85 6.61
C LYS A 457 -5.86 31.32 5.50
N HIS A 458 -7.04 30.72 5.37
CA HIS A 458 -7.94 30.90 4.22
C HIS A 458 -9.35 31.38 4.57
N SER A 459 -9.71 31.57 5.85
CA SER A 459 -11.04 32.08 6.24
C SER A 459 -11.19 33.61 6.22
N VAL A 460 -10.16 34.35 5.81
CA VAL A 460 -10.14 35.83 5.73
C VAL A 460 -10.60 36.34 4.35
N SER A 461 -10.99 35.45 3.43
CA SER A 461 -11.16 35.77 2.00
C SER A 461 -12.57 35.51 1.43
N TRP A 462 -13.60 35.44 2.28
CA TRP A 462 -15.01 35.25 1.89
C TRP A 462 -15.97 36.06 2.76
#